data_AF-A0A1C5IWV9-F1
#
_entry.id   AF-A0A1C5IWV9-F1
#
_cell.length_a   1.000
_cell.length_b   1.000
_cell.length_c   1.000
_cell.angle_alpha   90.00
_cell.angle_beta   90.00
_cell.angle_gamma   90.00
#
_symmetry.space_group_name_H-M   'P 1'
#
loop_
_entity.id
_entity.type
_entity.pdbx_description
1 polymer ?
#
loop_
_entity_poly.entity_id
_entity_poly.type
_entity_poly.pdbx_seq_one_letter_code
_entity_poly.pdbx_strand_id
1 'polypeptide(L)'
;MDTGDRLLTPGEVAALFRVDPKTVTRWAAAGRIGSIRTPGGHRRFRESEVRALLEGEGMLDEAEEMGKPRNVGPAASTGPGPANAGMY
;
A
#
# COMPACT_ATOMS: atom_id res chain seq x y z
N MET A 1 -15.83 -23.74 16.87
CA MET A 1 -14.49 -23.40 17.42
C MET A 1 -13.64 -23.00 16.22
N ASP A 2 -13.46 -21.70 15.98
CA ASP A 2 -12.59 -21.20 14.92
C ASP A 2 -11.13 -21.45 15.29
N THR A 3 -10.70 -22.67 15.01
CA THR A 3 -9.33 -23.15 15.23
C THR A 3 -8.43 -22.53 14.16
N GLY A 4 -7.81 -21.39 14.45
CA GLY A 4 -6.62 -20.92 13.72
C GLY A 4 -6.89 -20.26 12.37
N ASP A 5 -7.71 -19.20 12.36
CA ASP A 5 -7.83 -18.34 11.19
C ASP A 5 -6.46 -17.78 10.78
N ARG A 6 -6.02 -18.08 9.55
CA ARG A 6 -4.64 -17.79 9.11
C ARG A 6 -4.42 -16.27 9.08
N LEU A 7 -3.26 -15.85 9.57
CA LEU A 7 -2.88 -14.45 9.60
C LEU A 7 -1.99 -14.08 8.42
N LEU A 8 -2.48 -13.17 7.59
CA LEU A 8 -1.77 -12.60 6.47
C LEU A 8 -0.95 -11.38 6.89
N THR A 9 0.21 -11.22 6.27
CA THR A 9 1.04 -10.01 6.33
C THR A 9 0.45 -8.89 5.45
N PRO A 10 0.83 -7.63 5.65
CA PRO A 10 0.42 -6.54 4.76
C PRO A 10 0.81 -6.78 3.30
N GLY A 11 1.93 -7.46 3.06
CA GLY A 11 2.40 -7.82 1.71
C GLY A 11 1.52 -8.88 1.04
N GLU A 12 1.11 -9.92 1.77
CA GLU A 12 0.18 -10.92 1.25
C GLU A 12 -1.18 -10.31 0.90
N VAL A 13 -1.72 -9.45 1.77
CA VAL A 13 -3.00 -8.74 1.49
C VAL A 13 -2.85 -7.82 0.29
N ALA A 14 -1.75 -7.08 0.19
CA ALA A 14 -1.45 -6.22 -0.95
C ALA A 14 -1.42 -6.98 -2.27
N ALA A 15 -0.82 -8.18 -2.29
CA ALA A 15 -0.77 -9.02 -3.48
C ALA A 15 -2.17 -9.47 -3.93
N LEU A 16 -3.07 -9.78 -2.99
CA LEU A 16 -4.44 -10.18 -3.28
C LEU A 16 -5.28 -9.03 -3.88
N PHE A 17 -5.17 -7.84 -3.28
CA PHE A 17 -5.87 -6.63 -3.73
C PHE A 17 -5.18 -5.91 -4.89
N ARG A 18 -3.97 -6.35 -5.28
CA ARG A 18 -3.10 -5.70 -6.28
C ARG A 18 -2.79 -4.23 -5.95
N VAL A 19 -2.55 -3.94 -4.67
CA VAL A 19 -2.20 -2.60 -4.17
C VAL A 19 -0.82 -2.62 -3.50
N ASP A 20 -0.33 -1.45 -3.11
CA ASP A 20 0.89 -1.35 -2.31
C ASP A 20 0.65 -1.72 -0.83
N PRO A 21 1.58 -2.40 -0.12
CA PRO A 21 1.44 -2.73 1.31
C PRO A 21 1.22 -1.51 2.23
N LYS A 22 1.70 -0.33 1.85
CA LYS A 22 1.46 0.93 2.57
C LYS A 22 -0.01 1.34 2.49
N THR A 23 -0.67 1.06 1.37
CA THR A 23 -2.12 1.28 1.21
C THR A 23 -2.91 0.39 2.16
N VAL A 24 -2.54 -0.89 2.27
CA VAL A 24 -3.14 -1.83 3.24
C VAL A 24 -2.93 -1.34 4.68
N THR A 25 -1.73 -0.86 4.99
CA THR A 25 -1.41 -0.30 6.31
C THR A 25 -2.27 0.94 6.63
N ARG A 26 -2.55 1.77 5.62
CA ARG A 26 -3.43 2.93 5.73
C ARG A 26 -4.88 2.50 5.96
N TRP A 27 -5.39 1.50 5.24
CA TRP A 27 -6.72 0.95 5.48
C TRP A 27 -6.88 0.44 6.92
N ALA A 28 -5.86 -0.27 7.42
CA ALA A 28 -5.82 -0.76 8.80
C ALA A 28 -5.72 0.35 9.86
N ALA A 29 -5.13 1.49 9.52
CA ALA A 29 -5.09 2.66 10.38
C ALA A 29 -6.43 3.42 10.39
N ALA A 30 -7.11 3.42 9.24
CA ALA A 30 -8.43 4.01 9.06
C ALA A 30 -9.59 3.13 9.58
N GLY A 31 -9.30 1.90 10.04
CA GLY A 31 -10.34 0.97 10.50
C GLY A 31 -11.16 0.33 9.38
N ARG A 32 -10.73 0.46 8.12
CA ARG A 32 -11.41 -0.11 6.93
C ARG A 32 -11.19 -1.62 6.78
N ILE A 33 -10.15 -2.14 7.41
CA ILE A 33 -9.87 -3.57 7.51
C ILE A 33 -9.38 -3.88 8.92
N GLY A 34 -9.93 -4.92 9.53
CA GLY A 34 -9.54 -5.43 10.82
C GLY A 34 -8.08 -5.83 10.84
N SER A 35 -7.35 -5.40 11.88
CA SER A 35 -5.93 -5.72 12.02
C SER A 35 -5.57 -6.11 13.44
N ILE A 36 -4.74 -7.14 13.55
CA ILE A 36 -4.15 -7.60 14.79
C ILE A 36 -2.73 -7.07 14.84
N ARG A 37 -2.36 -6.42 15.95
CA ARG A 37 -0.98 -5.97 16.17
C ARG A 37 -0.22 -7.03 16.94
N THR A 38 0.96 -7.39 16.43
CA THR A 38 1.91 -8.22 17.19
C THR A 38 2.59 -7.37 18.28
N PRO A 39 3.21 -7.99 19.31
CA PRO A 39 3.98 -7.26 20.31
C PRO A 39 5.08 -6.37 19.72
N GLY A 40 5.63 -6.73 18.55
CA GLY A 40 6.62 -5.93 17.81
C GLY A 40 6.03 -4.80 16.95
N GLY A 41 4.72 -4.56 17.00
CA GLY A 41 4.05 -3.46 16.28
C GLY A 41 3.70 -3.75 14.82
N HIS A 42 4.02 -4.93 14.29
CA HIS A 42 3.62 -5.32 12.93
C HIS A 42 2.14 -5.67 12.88
N ARG A 43 1.50 -5.39 11.74
CA ARG A 43 0.09 -5.70 11.51
C ARG A 43 -0.07 -7.08 10.86
N ARG A 44 -1.14 -7.75 11.24
CA ARG A 44 -1.62 -9.02 10.68
C ARG A 44 -3.11 -8.93 10.39
N PHE A 45 -3.56 -9.59 9.35
CA PHE A 45 -4.94 -9.56 8.86
C PHE A 45 -5.50 -10.98 8.85
N ARG A 46 -6.78 -11.15 9.21
CA ARG A 46 -7.42 -12.47 9.13
C ARG A 46 -7.69 -12.81 7.67
N GLU A 47 -7.33 -14.02 7.27
CA GLU A 47 -7.56 -14.49 5.90
C GLU A 47 -9.06 -14.52 5.57
N SER A 48 -9.92 -14.94 6.49
CA SER A 48 -11.38 -14.94 6.32
C SER A 48 -11.94 -13.56 5.97
N GLU A 49 -11.56 -12.52 6.73
CA GLU A 49 -12.00 -11.15 6.52
C GLU A 49 -11.48 -10.57 5.20
N VAL A 50 -10.21 -10.83 4.88
CA VAL A 50 -9.59 -10.41 3.61
C VAL A 50 -10.33 -11.04 2.42
N ARG A 51 -10.71 -12.31 2.51
CA ARG A 51 -11.49 -12.99 1.47
C ARG A 51 -12.90 -12.44 1.34
N ALA A 52 -13.60 -12.21 2.45
CA ALA A 52 -14.92 -11.59 2.44
C ALA A 52 -14.92 -10.20 1.77
N LEU A 53 -13.86 -9.41 1.98
CA LEU A 53 -13.67 -8.11 1.32
C LEU A 53 -13.43 -8.24 -0.20
N LEU A 54 -12.75 -9.30 -0.65
CA LEU A 54 -12.56 -9.58 -2.08
C LEU A 54 -13.86 -10.03 -2.76
N GLU A 55 -14.73 -10.71 -2.02
CA GLU A 55 -16.05 -11.17 -2.48
C GLU A 55 -17.09 -10.05 -2.50
N GLY A 56 -16.74 -8.85 -2.00
CA GLY A 56 -17.63 -7.69 -1.93
C GLY A 56 -18.64 -7.75 -0.79
N GLU A 57 -18.48 -8.70 0.14
CA GLU A 57 -19.35 -8.92 1.28
C GLU A 57 -18.91 -8.14 2.53
N GLY A 58 -17.79 -7.41 2.44
CA GLY A 58 -17.19 -6.64 3.53
C GLY A 58 -17.00 -5.16 3.22
N MET A 59 -16.91 -4.35 4.28
CA MET A 59 -16.83 -2.89 4.21
C MET A 59 -15.45 -2.38 3.74
N LEU A 60 -15.38 -1.75 2.57
CA LEU A 60 -14.35 -0.74 2.23
C LEU A 60 -15.06 0.58 1.90
N ASP A 61 -15.69 1.18 2.91
CA ASP A 61 -16.47 2.42 2.75
C ASP A 61 -15.67 3.55 2.08
N GLU A 62 -16.42 4.38 1.33
CA GLU A 62 -15.96 5.34 0.32
C GLU A 62 -14.95 6.36 0.86
N ALA A 63 -13.69 6.28 0.43
CA ALA A 63 -12.68 7.29 0.72
C ALA A 63 -11.76 7.50 -0.47
N GLU A 64 -12.36 7.63 -1.66
CA GLU A 64 -11.67 8.05 -2.89
C GLU A 64 -11.38 9.57 -2.92
N GLU A 65 -11.68 10.32 -1.86
CA GLU A 65 -11.46 11.78 -1.78
C GLU A 65 -10.27 12.22 -0.90
N MET A 66 -9.24 11.39 -0.74
CA MET A 66 -7.99 11.85 -0.09
C MET A 66 -6.74 11.25 -0.76
N GLY A 67 -6.76 11.29 -2.09
CA GLY A 67 -5.70 10.83 -2.99
C GLY A 67 -4.87 11.96 -3.61
N LYS A 68 -4.61 13.08 -2.91
CA LYS A 68 -3.66 14.09 -3.43
C LYS A 68 -2.38 14.20 -2.60
N PRO A 69 -1.36 13.35 -2.85
CA PRO A 69 0.00 13.86 -2.88
C PRO A 69 0.20 14.59 -4.22
N ARG A 70 0.36 15.92 -4.15
CA ARG A 70 0.92 16.73 -5.24
C ARG A 70 2.34 16.25 -5.53
N ASN A 71 2.53 15.26 -6.40
CA ASN A 71 3.83 15.09 -7.04
C ASN A 71 3.96 16.16 -8.13
N VAL A 72 4.35 17.36 -7.73
CA VAL A 72 5.01 18.30 -8.65
C VAL A 72 6.42 17.74 -8.84
N GLY A 73 6.65 17.00 -9.92
CA GLY A 73 8.02 16.78 -10.36
C GLY A 73 8.51 18.06 -11.04
N PRO A 74 9.72 18.54 -10.77
CA PRO A 74 10.50 19.18 -11.81
C PRO A 74 11.38 18.11 -12.46
N ALA A 75 11.18 17.94 -13.77
CA ALA A 75 12.06 17.19 -14.63
C ALA A 75 13.49 17.73 -14.48
N ALA A 76 14.42 16.91 -14.00
CA ALA A 76 15.83 17.16 -14.13
C ALA A 76 16.25 16.78 -15.56
N SER A 77 16.17 17.75 -16.48
CA SER A 77 16.83 17.67 -17.78
C SER A 77 17.76 18.88 -17.91
N THR A 78 19.06 18.68 -17.68
CA THR A 78 20.18 19.33 -18.38
C THR A 78 21.47 18.75 -17.79
N GLY A 79 22.09 17.80 -18.49
CA GLY A 79 23.51 17.51 -18.30
C GLY A 79 24.33 18.46 -19.17
N PRO A 80 25.49 18.96 -18.71
CA PRO A 80 26.38 19.71 -19.59
C PRO A 80 27.10 18.74 -20.54
N GLY A 81 26.91 18.93 -21.84
CA GLY A 81 27.65 18.22 -22.89
C GLY A 81 29.13 18.61 -22.91
N PRO A 82 30.01 17.77 -23.49
CA PRO A 82 31.45 18.01 -23.49
C PRO A 82 31.81 19.20 -24.39
N ALA A 83 32.67 20.08 -23.88
CA ALA A 83 33.26 21.17 -24.64
C ALA A 83 34.22 20.60 -25.69
N ASN A 84 33.83 20.72 -26.96
CA ASN A 84 34.72 20.58 -28.10
C ASN A 84 35.32 21.97 -28.37
N ALA A 85 36.62 22.12 -28.15
CA ALA A 85 37.39 23.29 -28.58
C ALA A 85 38.81 22.85 -28.93
N GLY A 86 38.97 22.34 -30.16
CA GLY A 86 40.23 22.59 -30.86
C GLY A 86 40.26 24.05 -31.28
N MET A 87 41.42 24.70 -31.15
CA MET A 87 41.93 25.78 -31.99
C MET A 87 43.29 26.21 -31.42
N TYR A 88 44.33 25.92 -32.20
CA TYR A 88 45.74 26.35 -32.13
C TYR A 88 46.57 26.03 -30.89
#